data_AF-A0A7W1XWZ6-F1
#
_entry.id   AF-A0A7W1XWZ6-F1
#
_cell.length_a   1.000
_cell.length_b   1.000
_cell.length_c   1.000
_cell.angle_alpha   90.00
_cell.angle_beta   90.00
_cell.angle_gamma   90.00
#
_symmetry.space_group_name_H-M   'P 1'
#
loop_
_entity.id
_entity.type
_entity.pdbx_description
1 polymer ?
#
loop_
_entity_poly.entity_id
_entity_poly.type
_entity_poly.pdbx_seq_one_letter_code
_entity_poly.pdbx_strand_id
1 'polypeptide(L)'
;MWKLCRRGGFLSRFNRKTYFSTRRFVEELVLSDRLHRSGIPSSRVLAFSATRLGLGFEVAQIIQLEENVISISDLLGIKKTPPSQTQVRSTGDLIHRFHSAGFLHGDLNLMNIMVNADAKTPVKSLLVDLDPGSVPPGANRTGNLARLARSYAKIIDKGGTRLTAGDRFRFLYCATGGDRNLMKAVLKQCLPILPESEHSR
;
A
#
# COMPACT_ATOMS: atom_id res chain seq x y z
N MET A 1 -4.72 6.79 -17.15
CA MET A 1 -3.36 7.32 -17.40
C MET A 1 -2.52 6.32 -18.15
N TRP A 2 -1.90 6.75 -19.24
CA TRP A 2 -0.82 6.00 -19.90
C TRP A 2 0.52 6.40 -19.28
N LYS A 3 1.31 5.44 -18.80
CA LYS A 3 2.64 5.72 -18.23
C LYS A 3 3.70 4.82 -18.87
N LEU A 4 4.84 5.41 -19.20
CA LEU A 4 6.03 4.65 -19.58
C LEU A 4 6.71 4.13 -18.31
N CYS A 5 6.88 2.81 -18.21
CA CYS A 5 7.53 2.22 -17.05
C CYS A 5 9.03 2.48 -17.14
N ARG A 6 9.60 3.10 -16.11
CA ARG A 6 11.04 3.36 -16.01
C ARG A 6 11.63 2.61 -14.83
N ARG A 7 12.85 2.09 -14.99
CA ARG A 7 13.54 1.44 -13.87
C ARG A 7 14.00 2.50 -12.88
N GLY A 8 13.66 2.32 -11.60
CA GLY A 8 14.19 3.10 -10.48
C GLY A 8 15.45 2.46 -9.87
N GLY A 9 16.00 3.06 -8.82
CA GLY A 9 17.14 2.50 -8.07
C GLY A 9 18.49 2.59 -8.79
N PHE A 10 19.52 1.92 -8.27
CA PHE A 10 20.90 2.03 -8.76
C PHE A 10 21.06 1.62 -10.24
N LEU A 11 20.27 0.64 -10.70
CA LEU A 11 20.26 0.17 -12.10
C LEU A 11 19.78 1.25 -13.09
N SER A 12 19.02 2.26 -12.62
CA SER A 12 18.57 3.39 -13.44
C SER A 12 19.70 4.32 -13.91
N ARG A 13 20.91 4.19 -13.34
CA ARG A 13 22.09 4.93 -13.81
C ARG A 13 22.64 4.38 -15.12
N PHE A 14 22.42 3.09 -15.39
CA PHE A 14 22.94 2.41 -16.58
C PHE A 14 21.81 2.01 -17.55
N ASN A 15 20.61 1.76 -17.05
CA ASN A 15 19.47 1.37 -17.88
C ASN A 15 18.14 1.85 -17.27
N ARG A 16 17.55 2.88 -17.88
CA ARG A 16 16.27 3.48 -17.44
C ARG A 16 15.05 2.89 -18.12
N LYS A 17 15.19 2.29 -19.30
CA LYS A 17 14.07 1.99 -20.22
C LYS A 17 13.86 0.50 -20.48
N THR A 18 14.91 -0.31 -20.39
CA THR A 18 14.88 -1.70 -20.88
C THR A 18 14.64 -2.68 -19.74
N TYR A 19 13.53 -3.40 -19.81
CA TYR A 19 13.20 -4.55 -18.96
C TYR A 19 13.59 -5.84 -19.68
N PHE A 20 14.30 -6.75 -19.01
CA PHE A 20 14.70 -8.04 -19.60
C PHE A 20 13.62 -9.13 -19.48
N SER A 21 12.54 -8.85 -18.74
CA SER A 21 11.40 -9.75 -18.59
C SER A 21 10.12 -8.93 -18.40
N THR A 22 9.01 -9.43 -18.96
CA THR A 22 7.67 -8.85 -18.83
C THR A 22 6.84 -9.51 -17.74
N ARG A 23 7.36 -10.57 -17.10
CA ARG A 23 6.62 -11.42 -16.15
C ARG A 23 5.95 -10.62 -15.03
N ARG A 24 6.68 -9.67 -14.43
CA ARG A 24 6.14 -8.80 -13.36
C ARG A 24 4.88 -8.05 -13.81
N PHE A 25 4.85 -7.54 -15.05
CA PHE A 25 3.71 -6.77 -15.55
C PHE A 25 2.50 -7.64 -15.85
N VAL A 26 2.74 -8.90 -16.27
CA VAL A 26 1.68 -9.92 -16.39
C VAL A 26 1.12 -10.24 -15.01
N GLU A 27 1.98 -10.50 -14.01
CA GLU A 27 1.58 -10.81 -12.64
C GLU A 27 0.79 -9.65 -12.00
N GLU A 28 1.22 -8.40 -12.22
CA GLU A 28 0.52 -7.19 -11.78
C GLU A 28 -0.87 -7.05 -12.44
N LEU A 29 -0.96 -7.27 -13.75
CA LEU A 29 -2.25 -7.24 -14.47
C LEU A 29 -3.21 -8.32 -13.94
N VAL A 30 -2.71 -9.54 -13.73
CA VAL A 30 -3.50 -10.64 -13.17
C VAL A 30 -3.92 -10.37 -11.73
N LEU A 31 -3.03 -9.81 -10.90
CA LEU A 31 -3.35 -9.42 -9.52
C LEU A 31 -4.42 -8.34 -9.49
N SER A 32 -4.31 -7.32 -10.34
CA SER A 32 -5.30 -6.26 -10.51
C SER A 32 -6.68 -6.82 -10.87
N ASP A 33 -6.76 -7.74 -11.84
CA ASP A 33 -8.03 -8.39 -12.21
C ASP A 33 -8.61 -9.23 -11.06
N ARG A 34 -7.78 -10.01 -10.35
CA ARG A 34 -8.22 -10.80 -9.19
C ARG A 34 -8.77 -9.94 -8.06
N LEU A 35 -8.13 -8.82 -7.74
CA LEU A 35 -8.59 -7.88 -6.71
C LEU A 35 -9.92 -7.24 -7.12
N HIS A 36 -10.04 -6.83 -8.38
CA HIS A 36 -11.27 -6.26 -8.92
C HIS A 36 -12.44 -7.24 -8.83
N ARG A 37 -12.24 -8.50 -9.24
CA ARG A 37 -13.27 -9.56 -9.13
C ARG A 37 -13.62 -9.91 -7.68
N SER A 38 -12.68 -9.72 -6.76
CA SER A 38 -12.90 -9.89 -5.31
C SER A 38 -13.55 -8.66 -4.65
N GLY A 39 -13.88 -7.62 -5.44
CA GLY A 39 -14.47 -6.38 -4.96
C GLY A 39 -13.56 -5.57 -4.04
N ILE A 40 -12.25 -5.84 -4.02
CA ILE A 40 -11.29 -5.12 -3.18
C ILE A 40 -10.90 -3.82 -3.89
N PRO A 41 -11.10 -2.65 -3.27
CA PRO A 41 -10.73 -1.37 -3.88
C PRO A 41 -9.22 -1.27 -4.13
N SER A 42 -8.83 -1.16 -5.40
CA SER A 42 -7.44 -0.94 -5.81
C SER A 42 -7.35 -0.20 -7.15
N SER A 43 -6.19 0.38 -7.46
CA SER A 43 -5.90 0.87 -8.81
C SER A 43 -6.02 -0.27 -9.81
N ARG A 44 -6.69 -0.01 -10.93
CA ARG A 44 -6.88 -1.01 -11.97
C ARG A 44 -5.85 -0.84 -13.06
N VAL A 45 -5.05 -1.87 -13.29
CA VAL A 45 -4.24 -2.00 -14.50
C VAL A 45 -5.15 -2.54 -15.60
N LEU A 46 -5.31 -1.76 -16.68
CA LEU A 46 -6.19 -2.11 -17.79
C LEU A 46 -5.45 -2.88 -18.87
N ALA A 47 -4.22 -2.48 -19.16
CA ALA A 47 -3.36 -3.12 -20.13
C ALA A 47 -1.90 -2.73 -19.89
N PHE A 48 -0.98 -3.50 -20.45
CA PHE A 48 0.41 -3.07 -20.65
C PHE A 48 0.84 -3.41 -22.08
N SER A 49 1.76 -2.63 -22.63
CA SER A 49 2.47 -2.96 -23.87
C SER A 49 3.92 -3.28 -23.55
N ALA A 50 4.51 -4.20 -24.30
CA ALA A 50 5.92 -4.52 -24.23
C ALA A 50 6.50 -4.52 -25.65
N THR A 51 7.26 -3.48 -25.99
CA THR A 51 7.88 -3.31 -27.31
C THR A 51 9.33 -3.72 -27.22
N ARG A 52 9.81 -4.58 -28.12
CA ARG A 52 11.20 -5.04 -28.11
C ARG A 52 12.15 -3.85 -28.29
N LEU A 53 13.14 -3.74 -27.41
CA LEU A 53 14.17 -2.70 -27.40
C LEU A 53 15.53 -3.36 -27.12
N GLY A 54 16.29 -3.66 -28.18
CA GLY A 54 17.56 -4.38 -28.10
C GLY A 54 17.40 -5.78 -27.48
N LEU A 55 18.12 -6.04 -26.38
CA LEU A 55 18.08 -7.30 -25.63
C LEU A 55 16.90 -7.40 -24.62
N GLY A 56 16.01 -6.42 -24.58
CA GLY A 56 14.85 -6.45 -23.69
C GLY A 56 13.64 -5.75 -24.28
N PHE A 57 12.84 -5.14 -23.41
CA PHE A 57 11.56 -4.55 -23.72
C PHE A 57 11.43 -3.16 -23.11
N GLU A 58 10.90 -2.21 -23.88
CA GLU A 58 10.29 -1.01 -23.33
C GLU A 58 8.85 -1.36 -22.95
N VAL A 59 8.43 -0.95 -21.75
CA VAL A 59 7.10 -1.30 -21.22
C VAL A 59 6.33 -0.03 -20.92
N ALA A 60 5.05 -0.01 -21.29
CA ALA A 60 4.10 1.02 -20.89
C ALA A 60 2.84 0.39 -20.30
N GLN A 61 2.17 1.09 -19.39
CA GLN A 61 0.97 0.63 -18.72
C GLN A 61 -0.17 1.65 -18.85
N ILE A 62 -1.38 1.12 -19.00
CA ILE A 62 -2.62 1.87 -18.84
C ILE A 62 -3.18 1.54 -17.46
N ILE A 63 -3.26 2.56 -16.60
CA ILE A 63 -3.81 2.46 -15.25
C ILE A 63 -5.00 3.40 -15.14
N GLN A 64 -6.09 2.91 -14.54
CA GLN A 64 -7.22 3.73 -14.16
C GLN A 64 -6.83 4.60 -12.97
N LEU A 65 -6.94 5.92 -13.12
CA LEU A 65 -6.74 6.84 -12.01
C LEU A 65 -8.03 6.98 -11.24
N GLU A 66 -7.91 6.99 -9.92
CA GLU A 66 -8.98 7.38 -9.02
C GLU A 66 -8.88 8.90 -8.79
N GLU A 67 -10.00 9.58 -8.94
CA GLU A 67 -10.07 11.03 -8.73
C GLU A 67 -10.31 11.36 -7.25
N ASN A 68 -9.90 12.56 -6.84
CA ASN A 68 -10.14 13.08 -5.49
C ASN A 68 -9.59 12.19 -4.37
N VAL A 69 -8.46 11.52 -4.59
CA VAL A 69 -7.76 10.74 -3.59
C VAL A 69 -6.39 11.31 -3.26
N ILE A 70 -5.96 11.13 -2.02
CA ILE A 70 -4.65 11.51 -1.49
C ILE A 70 -4.01 10.31 -0.79
N SER A 71 -2.69 10.17 -0.89
CA SER A 71 -2.01 9.12 -0.14
C SER A 71 -2.04 9.43 1.36
N ILE A 72 -2.12 8.40 2.21
CA ILE A 72 -2.04 8.61 3.67
C ILE A 72 -0.70 9.25 4.05
N SER A 73 0.35 8.92 3.31
CA SER A 73 1.66 9.52 3.52
C SER A 73 1.67 11.03 3.27
N ASP A 74 1.05 11.51 2.19
CA ASP A 74 0.95 12.95 1.91
C ASP A 74 0.04 13.65 2.92
N LEU A 75 -1.04 12.97 3.35
CA LEU A 75 -1.96 13.48 4.35
C LEU A 75 -1.25 13.74 5.69
N LEU A 76 -0.49 12.75 6.19
CA LEU A 76 0.25 12.85 7.44
C LEU A 76 1.54 13.68 7.33
N GLY A 77 2.26 13.60 6.21
CA GLY A 77 3.57 14.20 6.03
C GLY A 77 3.53 15.63 5.49
N ILE A 78 2.87 15.83 4.34
CA ILE A 78 2.86 17.11 3.62
C ILE A 78 1.76 18.02 4.15
N LYS A 79 0.52 17.52 4.17
CA LYS A 79 -0.64 18.27 4.67
C LYS A 79 -0.67 18.36 6.19
N LYS A 80 0.11 17.50 6.88
CA LYS A 80 0.15 17.40 8.34
C LYS A 80 -1.25 17.35 8.97
N THR A 81 -2.19 16.75 8.26
CA THR A 81 -3.57 16.64 8.69
C THR A 81 -3.79 15.20 9.13
N PRO A 82 -4.26 14.93 10.36
CA PRO A 82 -4.56 13.56 10.74
C PRO A 82 -5.78 13.04 9.94
N PRO A 83 -5.78 11.78 9.49
CA PRO A 83 -6.97 11.19 8.88
C PRO A 83 -8.14 11.19 9.87
N SER A 84 -9.35 11.35 9.35
CA SER A 84 -10.56 11.21 10.16
C SER A 84 -10.69 9.77 10.70
N GLN A 85 -11.46 9.59 11.78
CA GLN A 85 -11.70 8.25 12.32
C GLN A 85 -12.34 7.30 11.30
N THR A 86 -13.15 7.82 10.38
CA THR A 86 -13.77 7.05 9.30
C THR A 86 -12.75 6.61 8.24
N GLN A 87 -11.77 7.47 7.91
CA GLN A 87 -10.64 7.10 7.04
C GLN A 87 -9.73 6.05 7.68
N VAL A 88 -9.48 6.16 8.99
CA VAL A 88 -8.70 5.17 9.75
C VAL A 88 -9.38 3.79 9.72
N ARG A 89 -10.69 3.73 10.00
CA ARG A 89 -11.48 2.49 9.94
C ARG A 89 -11.50 1.90 8.53
N SER A 90 -11.87 2.71 7.53
CA SER A 90 -11.91 2.30 6.12
C SER A 90 -10.58 1.72 5.65
N THR A 91 -9.46 2.31 6.08
CA THR A 91 -8.12 1.82 5.75
C THR A 91 -7.82 0.47 6.40
N GLY A 92 -8.14 0.32 7.69
CA GLY A 92 -7.99 -0.95 8.39
C GLY A 92 -8.85 -2.05 7.73
N ASP A 93 -10.12 -1.76 7.46
CA ASP A 93 -11.06 -2.69 6.84
C ASP A 93 -10.60 -3.11 5.42
N LEU A 94 -10.07 -2.16 4.64
CA LEU A 94 -9.47 -2.45 3.34
C LEU A 94 -8.32 -3.46 3.45
N ILE A 95 -7.39 -3.23 4.39
CA ILE A 95 -6.24 -4.13 4.59
C ILE A 95 -6.72 -5.50 5.08
N HIS A 96 -7.69 -5.54 5.99
CA HIS A 96 -8.27 -6.79 6.46
C HIS A 96 -8.89 -7.58 5.31
N ARG A 97 -9.74 -6.96 4.49
CA ARG A 97 -10.35 -7.60 3.32
C ARG A 97 -9.30 -8.13 2.34
N PHE A 98 -8.27 -7.32 2.08
CA PHE A 98 -7.15 -7.69 1.23
C PHE A 98 -6.42 -8.94 1.75
N HIS A 99 -6.07 -8.96 3.04
CA HIS A 99 -5.41 -10.11 3.68
C HIS A 99 -6.31 -11.33 3.82
N SER A 100 -7.59 -11.14 4.10
CA SER A 100 -8.60 -12.20 4.25
C SER A 100 -8.89 -12.91 2.93
N ALA A 101 -8.82 -12.19 1.80
CA ALA A 101 -8.89 -12.79 0.46
C ALA A 101 -7.57 -13.46 0.02
N GLY A 102 -6.57 -13.55 0.91
CA GLY A 102 -5.31 -14.23 0.66
C GLY A 102 -4.25 -13.38 -0.04
N PHE A 103 -4.51 -12.08 -0.26
CA PHE A 103 -3.56 -11.18 -0.91
C PHE A 103 -2.60 -10.55 0.09
N LEU A 104 -1.37 -10.33 -0.37
CA LEU A 104 -0.32 -9.57 0.32
C LEU A 104 0.30 -8.62 -0.70
N HIS A 105 0.86 -7.50 -0.23
CA HIS A 105 1.41 -6.46 -1.09
C HIS A 105 2.93 -6.44 -0.90
N GLY A 106 3.68 -6.60 -1.99
CA GLY A 106 5.15 -6.70 -1.95
C GLY A 106 5.82 -5.51 -1.26
N ASP A 107 5.24 -4.32 -1.45
CA ASP A 107 5.68 -3.07 -0.84
C ASP A 107 4.55 -2.27 -0.16
N LEU A 108 3.85 -2.86 0.82
CA LEU A 108 2.81 -2.11 1.55
C LEU A 108 3.42 -0.96 2.35
N ASN A 109 3.07 0.27 1.98
CA ASN A 109 3.52 1.49 2.64
C ASN A 109 2.42 2.56 2.58
N LEU A 110 2.60 3.69 3.28
CA LEU A 110 1.56 4.73 3.37
C LEU A 110 1.37 5.55 2.09
N MET A 111 2.31 5.50 1.14
CA MET A 111 2.14 6.10 -0.20
C MET A 111 1.22 5.25 -1.07
N ASN A 112 1.19 3.94 -0.85
CA ASN A 112 0.42 2.97 -1.62
C ASN A 112 -1.01 2.77 -1.11
N ILE A 113 -1.43 3.56 -0.11
CA ILE A 113 -2.79 3.59 0.39
C ILE A 113 -3.36 4.98 0.15
N MET A 114 -4.43 5.03 -0.65
CA MET A 114 -5.13 6.27 -0.94
C MET A 114 -6.43 6.34 -0.17
N VAL A 115 -6.79 7.54 0.27
CA VAL A 115 -8.09 7.89 0.85
C VAL A 115 -8.69 9.05 0.09
N ASN A 116 -10.01 9.22 0.12
CA ASN A 116 -10.63 10.42 -0.43
C ASN A 116 -10.09 11.68 0.25
N ALA A 117 -9.72 12.69 -0.55
CA ALA A 117 -9.13 13.94 -0.09
C ALA A 117 -10.09 14.77 0.76
N ASP A 118 -11.38 14.77 0.38
CA ASP A 118 -12.46 15.31 1.19
C ASP A 118 -13.00 14.21 2.11
N ALA A 119 -13.24 14.51 3.38
CA ALA A 119 -13.90 13.60 4.33
C ALA A 119 -15.42 13.40 4.07
N LYS A 120 -15.85 13.48 2.80
CA LYS A 120 -17.22 13.23 2.37
C LYS A 120 -17.57 11.76 2.60
N THR A 121 -18.78 11.53 3.08
CA THR A 121 -19.40 10.20 3.14
C THR A 121 -19.98 9.83 1.77
N PRO A 122 -19.73 8.61 1.26
CA PRO A 122 -18.98 7.53 1.89
C PRO A 122 -17.45 7.71 1.74
N VAL A 123 -16.73 7.45 2.84
CA VAL A 123 -15.26 7.39 2.83
C VAL A 123 -14.81 6.21 1.96
N LYS A 124 -13.82 6.46 1.11
CA LYS A 124 -13.22 5.44 0.25
C LYS A 124 -11.73 5.34 0.54
N SER A 125 -11.25 4.12 0.73
CA SER A 125 -9.83 3.77 0.75
C SER A 125 -9.56 2.79 -0.39
N LEU A 126 -8.40 2.90 -1.04
CA LEU A 126 -7.97 1.94 -2.05
C LEU A 126 -6.45 1.73 -2.03
N LEU A 127 -6.01 0.57 -2.51
CA LEU A 127 -4.58 0.26 -2.69
C LEU A 127 -4.10 0.66 -4.08
N VAL A 128 -2.90 1.22 -4.19
CA VAL A 128 -2.27 1.56 -5.49
C VAL A 128 -0.88 0.94 -5.59
N ASP A 129 -0.32 0.93 -6.80
CA ASP A 129 1.01 0.37 -7.10
C ASP A 129 1.16 -1.08 -6.61
N LEU A 130 0.22 -1.91 -7.05
CA LEU A 130 0.10 -3.31 -6.66
C LEU A 130 1.36 -4.09 -7.04
N ASP A 131 2.22 -4.30 -6.05
CA ASP A 131 3.36 -5.19 -6.22
C ASP A 131 2.93 -6.62 -5.85
N PRO A 132 2.87 -7.57 -6.82
CA PRO A 132 2.58 -8.96 -6.50
C PRO A 132 3.60 -9.55 -5.51
N GLY A 133 4.80 -8.98 -5.46
CA GLY A 133 5.88 -9.43 -4.59
C GLY A 133 6.22 -10.90 -4.81
N SER A 134 7.12 -11.41 -3.95
CA SER A 134 7.41 -12.85 -3.85
C SER A 134 7.04 -13.30 -2.43
N VAL A 135 5.81 -13.02 -2.01
CA VAL A 135 5.40 -13.31 -0.64
C VAL A 135 4.98 -14.78 -0.55
N PRO A 136 5.61 -15.60 0.31
CA PRO A 136 5.28 -17.02 0.42
C PRO A 136 3.80 -17.23 0.82
N PRO A 137 3.17 -18.33 0.38
CA PRO A 137 1.83 -18.70 0.83
C PRO A 137 1.77 -18.79 2.36
N GLY A 138 0.77 -18.16 2.98
CA GLY A 138 0.30 -18.50 4.34
C GLY A 138 0.74 -17.63 5.53
N ALA A 139 1.79 -16.80 5.50
CA ALA A 139 2.43 -16.46 6.79
C ALA A 139 2.63 -14.99 7.18
N ASN A 140 2.64 -14.01 6.27
CA ASN A 140 3.25 -12.71 6.65
C ASN A 140 2.33 -11.49 6.62
N ARG A 141 1.07 -11.62 7.06
CA ARG A 141 0.19 -10.47 7.35
C ARG A 141 0.85 -9.51 8.34
N THR A 142 1.48 -10.06 9.38
CA THR A 142 2.18 -9.28 10.40
C THR A 142 3.37 -8.52 9.83
N GLY A 143 4.18 -9.14 8.95
CA GLY A 143 5.28 -8.46 8.25
C GLY A 143 4.82 -7.46 7.19
N ASN A 144 3.66 -7.68 6.59
CA ASN A 144 3.02 -6.71 5.70
C ASN A 144 2.60 -5.46 6.49
N LEU A 145 1.99 -5.64 7.66
CA LEU A 145 1.67 -4.55 8.60
C LEU A 145 2.94 -3.91 9.19
N ALA A 146 4.01 -4.67 9.41
CA ALA A 146 5.30 -4.14 9.88
C ALA A 146 5.98 -3.26 8.82
N ARG A 147 5.83 -3.57 7.51
CA ARG A 147 6.26 -2.68 6.41
C ARG A 147 5.51 -1.35 6.49
N LEU A 148 4.20 -1.39 6.70
CA LEU A 148 3.38 -0.20 6.86
C LEU A 148 3.80 0.61 8.09
N ALA A 149 4.05 -0.05 9.23
CA ALA A 149 4.55 0.59 10.45
C ALA A 149 5.91 1.27 10.24
N ARG A 150 6.84 0.66 9.48
CA ARG A 150 8.10 1.32 9.07
C ARG A 150 7.86 2.57 8.24
N SER A 151 6.90 2.53 7.31
CA SER A 151 6.54 3.70 6.52
C SER A 151 5.96 4.82 7.39
N TYR A 152 5.14 4.47 8.40
CA TYR A 152 4.61 5.42 9.38
C TYR A 152 5.71 6.03 10.23
N ALA A 153 6.61 5.22 10.81
CA ALA A 153 7.76 5.71 11.59
C ALA A 153 8.58 6.73 10.82
N LYS A 154 8.90 6.45 9.54
CA LYS A 154 9.62 7.38 8.66
C LYS A 154 8.93 8.74 8.47
N ILE A 155 7.59 8.78 8.48
CA ILE A 155 6.84 10.04 8.40
C ILE A 155 6.97 10.81 9.71
N ILE A 156 6.87 10.12 10.84
CA ILE A 156 7.00 10.74 12.16
C ILE A 156 8.42 11.29 12.35
N ASP A 157 9.45 10.55 11.97
CA ASP A 157 10.85 10.99 12.03
C ASP A 157 11.11 12.24 11.18
N LYS A 158 10.32 12.44 10.11
CA LYS A 158 10.36 13.64 9.26
C LYS A 158 9.47 14.79 9.76
N GLY A 159 8.91 14.68 10.96
CA GLY A 159 8.06 15.71 11.55
C GLY A 159 6.64 15.77 10.97
N GLY A 160 6.13 14.65 10.47
CA GLY A 160 4.73 14.48 10.09
C GLY A 160 3.80 14.34 11.30
N THR A 161 2.51 14.30 11.01
CA THR A 161 1.45 14.23 12.02
C THR A 161 1.31 12.82 12.58
N ARG A 162 1.20 12.73 13.91
CA ARG A 162 0.99 11.49 14.64
C ARG A 162 -0.50 11.15 14.69
N LEU A 163 -0.80 9.86 14.62
CA LEU A 163 -2.11 9.33 14.97
C LEU A 163 -2.30 9.39 16.49
N THR A 164 -3.55 9.56 16.94
CA THR A 164 -3.86 9.41 18.36
C THR A 164 -3.72 7.93 18.77
N ALA A 165 -3.52 7.65 20.06
CA ALA A 165 -3.51 6.27 20.56
C ALA A 165 -4.80 5.52 20.21
N GLY A 166 -5.94 6.21 20.25
CA GLY A 166 -7.24 5.67 19.84
C GLY A 166 -7.28 5.32 18.34
N ASP A 167 -6.70 6.14 17.47
CA ASP A 167 -6.67 5.86 16.03
C ASP A 167 -5.70 4.72 15.68
N ARG A 168 -4.54 4.65 16.35
CA ARG A 168 -3.64 3.49 16.22
C ARG A 168 -4.35 2.19 16.60
N PHE A 169 -5.08 2.21 17.73
CA PHE A 169 -5.85 1.05 18.17
C PHE A 169 -6.98 0.71 17.19
N ARG A 170 -7.76 1.70 16.74
CA ARG A 170 -8.85 1.51 15.74
C ARG A 170 -8.31 0.91 14.44
N PHE A 171 -7.22 1.46 13.92
CA PHE A 171 -6.57 0.93 12.72
C PHE A 171 -6.20 -0.54 12.91
N LEU A 172 -5.48 -0.85 13.99
CA LEU A 172 -5.02 -2.22 14.27
C LEU A 172 -6.20 -3.18 14.44
N TYR A 173 -7.23 -2.77 15.17
CA TYR A 173 -8.44 -3.56 15.37
C TYR A 173 -9.12 -3.89 14.04
N CYS A 174 -9.36 -2.89 13.19
CA CYS A 174 -9.95 -3.07 11.86
C CYS A 174 -9.06 -3.94 10.95
N ALA A 175 -7.75 -3.64 10.87
CA ALA A 175 -6.81 -4.37 10.00
C ALA A 175 -6.65 -5.85 10.35
N THR A 176 -6.92 -6.22 11.59
CA THR A 176 -6.85 -7.61 12.07
C THR A 176 -8.22 -8.29 12.17
N GLY A 177 -9.31 -7.58 11.85
CA GLY A 177 -10.68 -8.07 12.02
C GLY A 177 -11.04 -8.35 13.48
N GLY A 178 -10.36 -7.70 14.43
CA GLY A 178 -10.55 -7.91 15.87
C GLY A 178 -9.93 -9.21 16.41
N ASP A 179 -9.15 -9.96 15.61
CA ASP A 179 -8.45 -11.16 16.08
C ASP A 179 -7.36 -10.79 17.09
N ARG A 180 -7.60 -11.14 18.36
CA ARG A 180 -6.69 -10.82 19.48
C ARG A 180 -5.29 -11.44 19.32
N ASN A 181 -5.19 -12.64 18.76
CA ASN A 181 -3.91 -13.32 18.59
C ASN A 181 -3.10 -12.63 17.50
N LEU A 182 -3.75 -12.30 16.38
CA LEU A 182 -3.13 -11.55 15.30
C LEU A 182 -2.74 -10.14 15.75
N MET A 183 -3.59 -9.43 16.49
CA MET A 183 -3.26 -8.12 17.07
C MET A 183 -2.01 -8.18 17.93
N LYS A 184 -1.90 -9.16 18.85
CA LYS A 184 -0.71 -9.35 19.69
C LYS A 184 0.54 -9.62 18.84
N ALA A 185 0.43 -10.46 17.81
CA ALA A 185 1.54 -10.77 16.92
C ALA A 185 2.01 -9.54 16.13
N VAL A 186 1.07 -8.75 15.60
CA VAL A 186 1.36 -7.47 14.92
C VAL A 186 2.01 -6.49 15.88
N LEU A 187 1.49 -6.31 17.09
CA LEU A 187 2.08 -5.41 18.10
C LEU A 187 3.52 -5.81 18.43
N LYS A 188 3.76 -7.11 18.69
CA LYS A 188 5.10 -7.62 18.98
C LYS A 188 6.09 -7.30 17.86
N GLN A 189 5.64 -7.34 16.60
CA GLN A 189 6.49 -7.06 15.45
C GLN A 189 6.64 -5.56 15.14
N CYS A 190 5.59 -4.76 15.38
CA CYS A 190 5.55 -3.34 15.03
C CYS A 190 6.12 -2.44 16.13
N LEU A 191 5.98 -2.78 17.42
CA LEU A 191 6.46 -1.92 18.51
C LEU A 191 7.94 -1.58 18.36
N PRO A 192 8.89 -2.53 18.19
CA PRO A 192 10.31 -2.18 18.08
C PRO A 192 10.68 -1.28 16.88
N ILE A 193 9.77 -1.12 15.92
CA ILE A 193 9.94 -0.31 14.71
C ILE A 193 9.48 1.14 14.95
N LEU A 194 8.50 1.32 15.84
CA LEU A 194 7.88 2.61 16.07
C LEU A 194 8.73 3.44 17.04
N PRO A 195 8.68 4.78 16.94
CA PRO A 195 9.30 5.64 17.93
C PRO A 195 8.73 5.37 19.33
N GLU A 196 9.54 5.52 20.39
CA GLU A 196 9.08 5.28 21.77
C GLU A 196 7.83 6.11 22.15
N SER A 197 7.70 7.31 21.58
CA SER A 197 6.49 8.16 21.73
C SER A 197 5.19 7.51 21.25
N GLU A 198 5.26 6.46 20.43
CA GLU A 198 4.11 5.70 19.92
C GLU A 198 3.86 4.41 20.73
N HIS A 199 4.80 3.98 21.57
CA HIS A 199 4.58 2.91 22.55
C HIS A 199 3.66 3.48 23.63
N SER A 200 2.42 3.00 23.70
CA SER A 200 1.42 3.57 24.60
C SER A 200 1.96 3.79 26.02
N ARG A 201 1.76 5.00 26.54
CA ARG A 201 1.44 5.22 27.96
C ARG A 201 -0.06 5.02 28.13
#